data_AF-A0A5S4HA48-F1
#
_entry.id   AF-A0A5S4HA48-F1
#
_cell.length_a   1.000
_cell.length_b   1.000
_cell.length_c   1.000
_cell.angle_alpha   90.00
_cell.angle_beta   90.00
_cell.angle_gamma   90.00
#
_symmetry.space_group_name_H-M   'P 1'
#
loop_
_entity.id
_entity.type
_entity.pdbx_description
1 polymer ?
#
loop_
_entity_poly.entity_id
_entity_poly.type
_entity_poly.pdbx_seq_one_letter_code
_entity_poly.pdbx_strand_id
1 'polypeptide(L)'
;AARPRSSTTRSSSRGRAAGRPPCTAERPPRGPRNHFVLEDAPRYVFLAGGIGITPILPMVAAAEAAGADWRLYYGGRRRSSMAFLEELSRFGERVDVWPQDERGLLDLDVVLGEVEGALVYCCGPEAMLAAVEERCGAGVLRTERFSPKAVSGPVEAFDVELALSGRTLRVEAGRSILETVEKAGMSVLSSCREGTCGTCETVVLDGEPDHRDSVLSEAERADGGFMMICVSRARGPRLVLEL
;
A
#
# COMPACT_ATOMS: atom_id res chain seq x y z
N ALA A 1 -2.36 52.23 63.97
CA ALA A 1 -2.32 53.09 62.76
C ALA A 1 -1.15 52.67 61.87
N ALA A 2 -1.20 53.00 60.56
CA ALA A 2 -0.10 53.01 59.59
C ALA A 2 0.81 51.76 59.44
N ARG A 3 0.57 51.00 58.36
CA ARG A 3 1.63 50.63 57.38
C ARG A 3 1.97 51.89 56.54
N PRO A 4 3.08 52.00 55.76
CA PRO A 4 3.76 50.93 55.00
C PRO A 4 5.32 51.04 55.11
N ARG A 5 6.23 50.79 54.14
CA ARG A 5 6.21 50.51 52.68
C ARG A 5 7.54 49.86 52.21
N SER A 6 7.47 49.04 51.16
CA SER A 6 8.37 48.91 49.97
C SER A 6 9.90 49.12 50.09
N SER A 7 10.78 48.44 49.35
CA SER A 7 10.73 47.35 48.33
C SER A 7 12.21 46.97 48.00
N THR A 8 12.65 46.12 47.06
CA THR A 8 12.06 45.44 45.89
C THR A 8 12.98 44.28 45.46
N THR A 9 12.41 43.18 44.97
CA THR A 9 12.89 42.51 43.74
C THR A 9 11.74 41.66 43.16
N ARG A 10 11.63 41.66 41.82
CA ARG A 10 10.63 40.88 41.05
C ARG A 10 11.33 39.73 40.33
N SER A 11 10.62 38.62 40.11
CA SER A 11 10.42 38.09 38.74
C SER A 11 9.39 36.96 38.66
N SER A 12 8.69 36.92 37.51
CA SER A 12 8.06 35.77 36.82
C SER A 12 7.59 34.54 37.63
N SER A 13 6.29 34.23 37.81
CA SER A 13 5.20 33.97 36.83
C SER A 13 5.06 32.51 36.35
N ARG A 14 4.07 31.82 36.94
CA ARG A 14 3.13 30.84 36.35
C ARG A 14 3.66 29.85 35.29
N GLY A 15 3.65 28.57 35.65
CA GLY A 15 3.44 27.45 34.73
C GLY A 15 2.51 26.42 35.36
N ARG A 16 1.20 26.50 35.10
CA ARG A 16 0.27 25.39 35.43
C ARG A 16 0.45 24.32 34.36
N ALA A 17 0.87 23.12 34.74
CA ALA A 17 0.86 21.98 33.84
C ALA A 17 -0.59 21.70 33.41
N ALA A 18 -0.92 21.99 32.15
CA ALA A 18 -2.20 21.60 31.57
C ALA A 18 -2.20 20.08 31.42
N GLY A 19 -3.16 19.41 32.07
CA GLY A 19 -3.32 17.97 31.94
C GLY A 19 -3.59 17.59 30.48
N ARG A 20 -2.77 16.69 29.94
CA ARG A 20 -3.00 16.04 28.64
C ARG A 20 -4.37 15.35 28.69
N PRO A 21 -5.28 15.57 27.74
CA PRO A 21 -6.58 14.89 27.73
C PRO A 21 -6.36 13.37 27.65
N PRO A 22 -7.24 12.55 28.26
CA PRO A 22 -7.12 11.10 28.18
C PRO A 22 -7.21 10.66 26.72
N CYS A 23 -6.34 9.72 26.31
CA CYS A 23 -6.44 9.12 24.99
C CYS A 23 -7.83 8.54 24.80
N THR A 24 -8.56 9.05 23.81
CA THR A 24 -9.81 8.46 23.34
C THR A 24 -9.56 7.01 22.95
N ALA A 25 -10.48 6.11 23.33
CA ALA A 25 -10.33 4.67 23.20
C ALA A 25 -9.66 4.25 21.89
N GLU A 26 -8.55 3.51 22.02
CA GLU A 26 -7.87 2.91 20.87
C GLU A 26 -8.83 1.91 20.22
N ARG A 27 -9.35 2.29 19.04
CA ARG A 27 -10.13 1.38 18.20
C ARG A 27 -9.19 0.23 17.82
N PRO A 28 -9.51 -1.04 18.13
CA PRO A 28 -8.62 -2.13 17.79
C PRO A 28 -8.36 -2.11 16.28
N PRO A 29 -7.11 -2.35 15.84
CA PRO A 29 -6.82 -2.47 14.43
C PRO A 29 -7.72 -3.56 13.84
N ARG A 30 -8.32 -3.27 12.67
CA ARG A 30 -8.96 -4.34 11.90
C ARG A 30 -7.91 -5.39 11.57
N GLY A 31 -8.31 -6.66 11.57
CA GLY A 31 -7.43 -7.76 11.21
C GLY A 31 -6.77 -7.52 9.84
N PRO A 32 -5.58 -8.12 9.61
CA PRO A 32 -4.84 -7.90 8.38
C PRO A 32 -5.70 -8.25 7.16
N ARG A 33 -5.81 -7.30 6.23
CA ARG A 33 -6.30 -7.57 4.87
C ARG A 33 -5.13 -8.14 4.08
N ASN A 34 -5.35 -9.26 3.40
CA ASN A 34 -4.36 -9.83 2.50
C ASN A 34 -4.89 -9.78 1.06
N HIS A 35 -4.28 -8.92 0.24
CA HIS A 35 -4.54 -8.84 -1.20
C HIS A 35 -3.49 -9.59 -2.03
N PHE A 36 -2.51 -10.21 -1.37
CA PHE A 36 -1.40 -10.96 -1.95
C PHE A 36 -1.37 -12.36 -1.33
N VAL A 37 -2.41 -13.14 -1.64
CA VAL A 37 -2.62 -14.48 -1.07
C VAL A 37 -1.73 -15.49 -1.80
N LEU A 38 -1.08 -16.38 -1.03
CA LEU A 38 -0.41 -17.55 -1.59
C LEU A 38 -1.48 -18.58 -2.00
N GLU A 39 -1.55 -18.88 -3.29
CA GLU A 39 -2.41 -19.90 -3.88
C GLU A 39 -1.71 -21.26 -3.85
N ASP A 40 -2.45 -22.35 -3.67
CA ASP A 40 -1.89 -23.70 -3.67
C ASP A 40 -1.37 -24.10 -5.07
N ALA A 41 -0.05 -24.19 -5.20
CA ALA A 41 0.66 -24.69 -6.37
C ALA A 41 1.79 -25.67 -5.98
N PRO A 42 2.17 -26.61 -6.88
CA PRO A 42 3.28 -27.53 -6.63
C PRO A 42 4.66 -26.86 -6.74
N ARG A 43 4.75 -25.72 -7.44
CA ARG A 43 6.00 -25.00 -7.70
C ARG A 43 5.80 -23.48 -7.63
N TYR A 44 6.75 -22.78 -7.02
CA TYR A 44 6.75 -21.32 -6.87
C TYR A 44 8.07 -20.65 -7.26
N VAL A 45 7.97 -19.43 -7.78
CA VAL A 45 9.09 -18.49 -7.89
C VAL A 45 8.77 -17.24 -7.12
N PHE A 46 9.63 -16.90 -6.18
CA PHE A 46 9.53 -15.69 -5.39
C PHE A 46 10.56 -14.66 -5.87
N LEU A 47 10.10 -13.46 -6.23
CA LEU A 47 10.93 -12.34 -6.69
C LEU A 47 10.77 -11.17 -5.71
N ALA A 48 11.76 -10.94 -4.87
CA ALA A 48 11.74 -9.89 -3.87
C ALA A 48 12.69 -8.75 -4.22
N GLY A 49 12.22 -7.50 -4.13
CA GLY A 49 13.02 -6.29 -4.35
C GLY A 49 13.08 -5.39 -3.12
N GLY A 50 14.24 -5.30 -2.47
CA GLY A 50 14.47 -4.40 -1.32
C GLY A 50 13.60 -4.75 -0.11
N ILE A 51 12.62 -3.91 0.23
CA ILE A 51 11.66 -4.21 1.32
C ILE A 51 10.54 -5.17 0.87
N GLY A 52 10.38 -5.40 -0.44
CA GLY A 52 9.44 -6.39 -1.01
C GLY A 52 9.64 -7.84 -0.54
N ILE A 53 10.70 -8.11 0.24
CA ILE A 53 10.90 -9.37 0.94
C ILE A 53 9.91 -9.61 2.08
N THR A 54 9.32 -8.57 2.69
CA THR A 54 8.45 -8.72 3.87
C THR A 54 7.17 -9.52 3.64
N PRO A 55 6.38 -9.34 2.54
CA PRO A 55 5.25 -10.22 2.26
C PRO A 55 5.67 -11.60 1.73
N ILE A 56 6.86 -11.70 1.11
CA ILE A 56 7.38 -12.92 0.49
C ILE A 56 7.91 -13.92 1.55
N LEU A 57 8.51 -13.45 2.65
CA LEU A 57 9.03 -14.30 3.73
C LEU A 57 8.02 -15.32 4.30
N PRO A 58 6.79 -14.92 4.70
CA PRO A 58 5.79 -15.88 5.17
C PRO A 58 5.31 -16.83 4.06
N MET A 59 5.33 -16.42 2.78
CA MET A 59 5.02 -17.30 1.66
C MET A 59 6.09 -18.39 1.48
N VAL A 60 7.37 -18.02 1.55
CA VAL A 60 8.50 -18.96 1.52
C VAL A 60 8.41 -19.96 2.67
N ALA A 61 8.09 -19.49 3.88
CA ALA A 61 7.90 -20.37 5.03
C ALA A 61 6.70 -21.33 4.86
N ALA A 62 5.60 -20.87 4.25
CA ALA A 62 4.43 -21.71 3.96
C ALA A 62 4.70 -22.74 2.86
N ALA A 63 5.34 -22.34 1.76
CA ALA A 63 5.75 -23.23 0.67
C ALA A 63 6.75 -24.30 1.15
N GLU A 64 7.66 -23.94 2.05
CA GLU A 64 8.57 -24.89 2.70
C GLU A 64 7.83 -25.88 3.59
N ALA A 65 6.91 -25.41 4.44
CA ALA A 65 6.11 -26.28 5.31
C ALA A 65 5.18 -27.22 4.53
N ALA A 66 4.74 -26.81 3.33
CA ALA A 66 3.98 -27.64 2.39
C ALA A 66 4.85 -28.63 1.60
N GLY A 67 6.18 -28.54 1.67
CA GLY A 67 7.10 -29.37 0.88
C GLY A 67 7.09 -29.07 -0.62
N ALA A 68 6.67 -27.87 -1.02
CA ALA A 68 6.60 -27.48 -2.42
C ALA A 68 7.99 -27.17 -3.01
N ASP A 69 8.10 -27.32 -4.34
CA ASP A 69 9.26 -26.86 -5.08
C ASP A 69 9.25 -25.32 -5.12
N TRP A 70 10.34 -24.67 -4.72
CA TRP A 70 10.39 -23.21 -4.70
C TRP A 70 11.80 -22.66 -4.74
N ARG A 71 11.93 -21.49 -5.37
CA ARG A 71 13.16 -20.70 -5.48
C ARG A 71 12.86 -19.22 -5.20
N LEU A 72 13.73 -18.56 -4.42
CA LEU A 72 13.63 -17.14 -4.11
C LEU A 72 14.82 -16.40 -4.72
N TYR A 73 14.53 -15.36 -5.49
CA TYR A 73 15.53 -14.38 -5.93
C TYR A 73 15.28 -13.07 -5.19
N TYR A 74 16.25 -12.67 -4.35
CA TYR A 74 16.15 -11.48 -3.53
C TYR A 74 17.14 -10.42 -4.00
N GLY A 75 16.63 -9.41 -4.72
CA GLY A 75 17.40 -8.27 -5.21
C GLY A 75 17.43 -7.09 -4.25
N GLY A 76 18.54 -6.37 -4.19
CA GLY A 76 18.66 -5.13 -3.42
C GLY A 76 19.83 -4.26 -3.87
N ARG A 77 19.83 -2.96 -3.55
CA ARG A 77 20.87 -2.03 -4.00
C ARG A 77 22.28 -2.39 -3.52
N ARG A 78 22.37 -2.83 -2.26
CA ARG A 78 23.60 -3.27 -1.57
C ARG A 78 23.27 -4.33 -0.54
N ARG A 79 24.14 -5.34 -0.38
CA ARG A 79 23.93 -6.43 0.59
C ARG A 79 23.67 -5.93 2.02
N SER A 80 24.41 -4.91 2.45
CA SER A 80 24.28 -4.28 3.77
C SER A 80 22.96 -3.53 4.01
N SER A 81 22.14 -3.33 2.97
CA SER A 81 20.83 -2.68 3.05
C SER A 81 19.64 -3.64 2.88
N MET A 82 19.92 -4.94 2.71
CA MET A 82 18.92 -5.98 2.51
C MET A 82 18.54 -6.59 3.87
N ALA A 83 17.24 -6.73 4.11
CA ALA A 83 16.71 -7.21 5.39
C ALA A 83 16.62 -8.74 5.39
N PHE A 84 16.56 -9.34 6.59
CA PHE A 84 16.30 -10.78 6.79
C PHE A 84 17.32 -11.75 6.15
N LEU A 85 18.49 -11.30 5.70
CA LEU A 85 19.53 -12.15 5.09
C LEU A 85 19.97 -13.31 6.00
N GLU A 86 20.06 -13.09 7.31
CA GLU A 86 20.40 -14.13 8.29
C GLU A 86 19.30 -15.19 8.36
N GLU A 87 18.03 -14.80 8.45
CA GLU A 87 16.90 -15.74 8.47
C GLU A 87 16.81 -16.54 7.16
N LEU A 88 17.05 -15.89 6.03
CA LEU A 88 17.03 -16.53 4.71
C LEU A 88 18.18 -17.53 4.51
N SER A 89 19.31 -17.34 5.19
CA SER A 89 20.50 -18.20 5.01
C SER A 89 20.25 -19.68 5.34
N ARG A 90 19.24 -19.99 6.19
CA ARG A 90 18.85 -21.37 6.55
C ARG A 90 18.37 -22.20 5.36
N PHE A 91 17.95 -21.56 4.27
CA PHE A 91 17.42 -22.22 3.08
C PHE A 91 18.48 -22.51 2.01
N GLY A 92 19.74 -22.11 2.23
CA GLY A 92 20.86 -22.43 1.35
C GLY A 92 20.64 -22.03 -0.10
N GLU A 93 20.94 -22.94 -1.02
CA GLU A 93 20.93 -22.71 -2.48
C GLU A 93 19.56 -22.40 -3.08
N ARG A 94 18.46 -22.51 -2.31
CA ARG A 94 17.10 -22.13 -2.75
C ARG A 94 16.87 -20.62 -2.75
N VAL A 95 17.72 -19.86 -2.06
CA VAL A 95 17.66 -18.39 -1.99
C VAL A 95 18.88 -17.80 -2.68
N ASP A 96 18.67 -17.18 -3.84
CA ASP A 96 19.71 -16.41 -4.51
C ASP A 96 19.65 -14.92 -4.09
N VAL A 97 20.67 -14.48 -3.37
CA VAL A 97 20.80 -13.09 -2.91
C VAL A 97 21.56 -12.29 -3.97
N TRP A 98 20.93 -11.25 -4.50
CA TRP A 98 21.41 -10.48 -5.66
C TRP A 98 21.63 -8.98 -5.33
N PRO A 99 22.76 -8.61 -4.69
CA PRO A 99 23.12 -7.22 -4.49
C PRO A 99 23.53 -6.57 -5.82
N GLN A 100 22.91 -5.45 -6.15
CA GLN A 100 23.08 -4.78 -7.44
C GLN A 100 24.49 -4.20 -7.64
N ASP A 101 25.13 -3.77 -6.55
CA ASP A 101 26.53 -3.30 -6.54
C ASP A 101 27.56 -4.43 -6.70
N GLU A 102 27.17 -5.68 -6.44
CA GLU A 102 28.02 -6.87 -6.60
C GLU A 102 27.76 -7.60 -7.94
N ARG A 103 26.51 -7.67 -8.40
CA ARG A 103 26.05 -8.54 -9.49
C ARG A 103 25.28 -7.84 -10.62
N GLY A 104 25.05 -6.53 -10.53
CA GLY A 104 24.19 -5.81 -11.48
C GLY A 104 22.69 -6.11 -11.29
N LEU A 105 21.88 -5.86 -12.31
CA LEU A 105 20.45 -6.16 -12.26
C LEU A 105 20.19 -7.68 -12.25
N LEU A 106 19.06 -8.09 -11.68
CA LEU A 106 18.59 -9.47 -11.73
C LEU A 106 18.23 -9.84 -13.16
N ASP A 107 18.81 -10.93 -13.68
CA ASP A 107 18.50 -11.43 -15.02
C ASP A 107 17.15 -12.18 -15.01
N LEU A 108 16.08 -11.45 -15.34
CA LEU A 108 14.73 -12.01 -15.33
C LEU A 108 14.50 -13.08 -16.39
N ASP A 109 15.24 -13.07 -17.49
CA ASP A 109 15.05 -14.02 -18.59
C ASP A 109 15.60 -15.40 -18.21
N VAL A 110 16.75 -15.44 -17.51
CA VAL A 110 17.26 -16.67 -16.86
C VAL A 110 16.32 -17.12 -15.73
N VAL A 111 15.97 -16.20 -14.82
CA VAL A 111 15.19 -16.50 -13.61
C VAL A 111 13.80 -17.05 -13.90
N LEU A 112 13.11 -16.54 -14.93
CA LEU A 112 11.79 -17.01 -15.34
C LEU A 112 11.86 -18.22 -16.28
N GLY A 113 13.01 -18.48 -16.91
CA GLY A 113 13.22 -19.63 -17.79
C GLY A 113 13.42 -20.96 -17.06
N GLU A 114 13.92 -20.95 -15.81
CA GLU A 114 14.20 -22.17 -15.02
C GLU A 114 12.95 -22.93 -14.53
N VAL A 115 11.75 -22.36 -14.72
CA VAL A 115 10.60 -22.57 -13.82
C VAL A 115 9.25 -22.65 -14.54
N GLU A 116 9.27 -23.30 -15.71
CA GLU A 116 8.05 -23.67 -16.43
C GLU A 116 7.07 -24.43 -15.50
N GLY A 117 5.81 -23.97 -15.46
CA GLY A 117 4.76 -24.50 -14.57
C GLY A 117 4.74 -23.97 -13.13
N ALA A 118 5.58 -23.00 -12.76
CA ALA A 118 5.53 -22.34 -11.45
C ALA A 118 4.51 -21.18 -11.39
N LEU A 119 3.92 -20.92 -10.22
CA LEU A 119 3.32 -19.60 -9.93
C LEU A 119 4.42 -18.61 -9.55
N VAL A 120 4.35 -17.39 -10.10
CA VAL A 120 5.34 -16.33 -9.86
C VAL A 120 4.75 -15.28 -8.91
N TYR A 121 5.43 -15.03 -7.80
CA TYR A 121 5.08 -14.02 -6.81
C TYR A 121 6.16 -12.95 -6.77
N CYS A 122 5.83 -11.71 -7.16
CA CYS A 122 6.78 -10.61 -7.19
C CYS A 122 6.34 -9.41 -6.33
N CYS A 123 7.24 -8.92 -5.47
CA CYS A 123 7.04 -7.68 -4.74
C CYS A 123 8.35 -6.89 -4.70
N GLY A 124 8.32 -5.63 -5.12
CA GLY A 124 9.52 -4.81 -5.24
C GLY A 124 9.27 -3.42 -5.85
N PRO A 125 10.33 -2.73 -6.30
CA PRO A 125 10.21 -1.44 -6.99
C PRO A 125 9.43 -1.58 -8.31
N GLU A 126 8.68 -0.55 -8.72
CA GLU A 126 7.81 -0.59 -9.92
C GLU A 126 8.58 -1.00 -11.20
N ALA A 127 9.84 -0.60 -11.35
CA ALA A 127 10.66 -1.01 -12.50
C ALA A 127 10.95 -2.53 -12.55
N MET A 128 11.01 -3.20 -11.40
CA MET A 128 11.11 -4.66 -11.31
C MET A 128 9.75 -5.29 -11.64
N LEU A 129 8.67 -4.76 -11.06
CA LEU A 129 7.30 -5.27 -11.28
C LEU A 129 6.90 -5.19 -12.76
N ALA A 130 7.10 -4.04 -13.40
CA ALA A 130 6.82 -3.85 -14.83
C ALA A 130 7.64 -4.82 -15.70
N ALA A 131 8.94 -4.97 -15.43
CA ALA A 131 9.81 -5.86 -16.20
C ALA A 131 9.43 -7.36 -16.06
N VAL A 132 8.82 -7.76 -14.94
CA VAL A 132 8.27 -9.11 -14.73
C VAL A 132 6.89 -9.25 -15.40
N GLU A 133 6.03 -8.22 -15.32
CA GLU A 133 4.72 -8.17 -16.00
C GLU A 133 4.86 -8.24 -17.53
N GLU A 134 5.93 -7.70 -18.12
CA GLU A 134 6.26 -7.85 -19.54
C GLU A 134 6.68 -9.28 -19.96
N ARG A 135 7.09 -10.13 -19.01
CA ARG A 135 7.68 -11.45 -19.25
C ARG A 135 6.76 -12.61 -18.86
N CYS A 136 5.90 -12.42 -17.87
CA CYS A 136 4.98 -13.45 -17.41
C CYS A 136 3.65 -13.41 -18.15
N GLY A 137 3.14 -14.59 -18.52
CA GLY A 137 1.79 -14.72 -19.06
C GLY A 137 0.71 -14.37 -18.03
N ALA A 138 -0.44 -13.87 -18.52
CA ALA A 138 -1.61 -13.61 -17.69
C ALA A 138 -2.02 -14.86 -16.89
N GLY A 139 -2.36 -14.67 -15.62
CA GLY A 139 -2.77 -15.75 -14.72
C GLY A 139 -1.63 -16.50 -14.01
N VAL A 140 -0.37 -16.34 -14.42
CA VAL A 140 0.79 -16.98 -13.76
C VAL A 140 1.43 -16.09 -12.68
N LEU A 141 1.45 -14.78 -12.94
CA LEU A 141 2.06 -13.78 -12.06
C LEU A 141 1.06 -13.25 -11.03
N ARG A 142 1.56 -13.03 -9.80
CA ARG A 142 0.93 -12.26 -8.74
C ARG A 142 1.90 -11.16 -8.32
N THR A 143 1.42 -9.92 -8.21
CA THR A 143 2.24 -8.78 -7.78
C THR A 143 1.65 -8.06 -6.58
N GLU A 144 2.52 -7.60 -5.66
CA GLU A 144 2.15 -6.62 -4.63
C GLU A 144 2.99 -5.34 -4.79
N ARG A 145 2.29 -4.20 -4.75
CA ARG A 145 2.84 -2.86 -4.96
C ARG A 145 2.87 -2.09 -3.64
N PHE A 146 4.07 -1.71 -3.19
CA PHE A 146 4.23 -0.77 -2.07
C PHE A 146 4.13 0.70 -2.48
N SER A 147 4.42 1.02 -3.74
CA SER A 147 4.28 2.37 -4.28
C SER A 147 3.03 2.47 -5.17
N PRO A 148 2.32 3.61 -5.16
CA PRO A 148 1.22 3.83 -6.10
C PRO A 148 1.72 3.77 -7.55
N LYS A 149 0.90 3.20 -8.44
CA LYS A 149 1.15 3.25 -9.88
C LYS A 149 1.19 4.72 -10.33
N ALA A 150 2.15 5.07 -11.18
CA ALA A 150 2.29 6.44 -11.66
C ALA A 150 1.01 6.88 -12.39
N VAL A 151 0.37 7.92 -11.86
CA VAL A 151 -0.90 8.43 -12.35
C VAL A 151 -0.68 9.25 -13.62
N SER A 152 -1.15 8.74 -14.76
CA SER A 152 -1.11 9.43 -16.05
C SER A 152 -2.50 9.94 -16.46
N GLY A 153 -2.55 11.13 -17.07
CA GLY A 153 -3.78 11.72 -17.61
C GLY A 153 -4.15 13.08 -17.00
N PRO A 154 -5.08 13.82 -17.64
CA PRO A 154 -5.58 15.08 -17.11
C PRO A 154 -6.24 14.87 -15.74
N VAL A 155 -6.07 15.83 -14.85
CA VAL A 155 -6.63 15.77 -13.49
C VAL A 155 -7.68 16.86 -13.37
N GLU A 156 -8.88 16.55 -13.85
CA GLU A 156 -10.00 17.49 -13.83
C GLU A 156 -10.75 17.46 -12.49
N ALA A 157 -11.46 18.55 -12.20
CA ALA A 157 -12.31 18.65 -11.03
C ALA A 157 -13.72 18.12 -11.36
N PHE A 158 -14.30 17.35 -10.44
CA PHE A 158 -15.58 16.66 -10.58
C PHE A 158 -16.40 16.75 -9.30
N ASP A 159 -17.68 16.45 -9.38
CA ASP A 159 -18.60 16.46 -8.24
C ASP A 159 -18.78 15.04 -7.69
N VAL A 160 -18.83 14.91 -6.37
CA VAL A 160 -19.14 13.65 -5.69
C VAL A 160 -20.38 13.84 -4.84
N GLU A 161 -21.42 13.09 -5.15
CA GLU A 161 -22.58 12.94 -4.28
C GLU A 161 -22.36 11.82 -3.27
N LEU A 162 -22.71 12.09 -2.03
CA LEU A 162 -22.58 11.19 -0.89
C LEU A 162 -24.00 10.81 -0.48
N ALA A 163 -24.45 9.64 -0.94
CA ALA A 163 -25.86 9.25 -0.96
C ALA A 163 -26.50 9.09 0.43
N LEU A 164 -25.74 8.69 1.45
CA LEU A 164 -26.26 8.52 2.81
C LEU A 164 -26.37 9.86 3.54
N SER A 165 -25.49 10.81 3.22
CA SER A 165 -25.52 12.17 3.79
C SER A 165 -26.34 13.18 2.99
N GLY A 166 -26.70 12.87 1.73
CA GLY A 166 -27.41 13.77 0.81
C GLY A 166 -26.60 14.99 0.38
N ARG A 167 -25.27 14.91 0.40
CA ARG A 167 -24.36 16.05 0.13
C ARG A 167 -23.61 15.87 -1.18
N THR A 168 -23.52 16.94 -1.96
CA THR A 168 -22.61 17.02 -3.12
C THR A 168 -21.38 17.84 -2.76
N LEU A 169 -20.19 17.32 -3.03
CA LEU A 169 -18.90 17.98 -2.79
C LEU A 169 -18.11 18.14 -4.09
N ARG A 170 -17.47 19.29 -4.27
CA ARG A 170 -16.54 19.53 -5.38
C ARG A 170 -15.15 18.96 -5.05
N VAL A 171 -14.68 18.01 -5.85
CA VAL A 171 -13.33 17.43 -5.76
C VAL A 171 -12.42 18.15 -6.74
N GLU A 172 -11.54 18.99 -6.21
CA GLU A 172 -10.58 19.76 -7.01
C GLU A 172 -9.54 18.87 -7.70
N ALA A 173 -8.92 19.39 -8.76
CA ALA A 173 -7.84 18.74 -9.51
C ALA A 173 -6.74 18.17 -8.58
N GLY A 174 -6.17 19.03 -7.72
CA GLY A 174 -5.09 18.64 -6.80
C GLY A 174 -5.55 17.96 -5.50
N ARG A 175 -6.77 17.40 -5.42
CA ARG A 175 -7.31 16.80 -4.18
C ARG A 175 -7.95 15.44 -4.44
N SER A 176 -7.82 14.52 -3.48
CA SER A 176 -8.53 13.23 -3.50
C SER A 176 -9.98 13.37 -3.04
N ILE A 177 -10.81 12.37 -3.34
CA ILE A 177 -12.17 12.27 -2.81
C ILE A 177 -12.09 12.16 -1.27
N LEU A 178 -11.21 11.30 -0.74
CA LEU A 178 -10.96 11.13 0.70
C LEU A 178 -10.73 12.46 1.42
N GLU A 179 -9.78 13.27 0.95
CA GLU A 179 -9.50 14.57 1.58
C GLU A 179 -10.70 15.51 1.54
N THR A 180 -11.49 15.45 0.47
CA THR A 180 -12.66 16.31 0.28
C THR A 180 -13.77 15.92 1.25
N VAL A 181 -14.00 14.62 1.43
CA VAL A 181 -14.97 14.04 2.38
C VAL A 181 -14.53 14.24 3.84
N GLU A 182 -13.24 14.05 4.15
CA GLU A 182 -12.66 14.35 5.48
C GLU A 182 -12.82 15.84 5.84
N LYS A 183 -12.50 16.76 4.90
CA LYS A 183 -12.69 18.22 5.10
C LYS A 183 -14.16 18.63 5.21
N ALA A 184 -15.07 17.84 4.64
CA ALA A 184 -16.50 18.00 4.80
C ALA A 184 -17.04 17.50 6.16
N GLY A 185 -16.18 16.94 7.02
CA GLY A 185 -16.51 16.48 8.38
C GLY A 185 -16.98 15.02 8.45
N MET A 186 -16.75 14.22 7.41
CA MET A 186 -17.22 12.84 7.32
C MET A 186 -16.08 11.85 7.57
N SER A 187 -16.40 10.80 8.34
CA SER A 187 -15.43 9.82 8.84
C SER A 187 -15.33 8.63 7.89
N VAL A 188 -14.40 8.70 6.94
CA VAL A 188 -14.03 7.54 6.11
C VAL A 188 -12.78 6.87 6.66
N LEU A 189 -12.69 5.56 6.50
CA LEU A 189 -11.56 4.77 6.94
C LEU A 189 -10.40 4.97 5.96
N SER A 190 -9.21 5.30 6.46
CA SER A 190 -8.00 5.40 5.65
C SER A 190 -6.77 4.90 6.41
N SER A 191 -5.75 4.48 5.66
CA SER A 191 -4.46 4.02 6.21
C SER A 191 -3.32 4.54 5.33
N CYS A 192 -2.90 3.81 4.27
CA CYS A 192 -1.76 4.23 3.42
C CYS A 192 -1.95 5.56 2.68
N ARG A 193 -3.19 5.91 2.30
CA ARG A 193 -3.54 7.04 1.40
C ARG A 193 -2.90 7.01 0.00
N GLU A 194 -2.28 5.88 -0.36
CA GLU A 194 -1.55 5.65 -1.62
C GLU A 194 -2.19 4.55 -2.49
N GLY A 195 -3.41 4.11 -2.18
CA GLY A 195 -4.12 3.14 -3.02
C GLY A 195 -3.59 1.70 -2.99
N THR A 196 -2.85 1.31 -1.95
CA THR A 196 -2.23 -0.02 -1.82
C THR A 196 -2.86 -0.90 -0.73
N CYS A 197 -3.50 -0.32 0.29
CA CYS A 197 -4.00 -1.06 1.48
C CYS A 197 -5.50 -1.41 1.50
N GLY A 198 -6.26 -1.03 0.47
CA GLY A 198 -7.73 -1.21 0.39
C GLY A 198 -8.59 -0.47 1.43
N THR A 199 -8.03 0.14 2.47
CA THR A 199 -8.79 0.56 3.67
C THR A 199 -9.87 1.63 3.40
N CYS A 200 -9.71 2.43 2.33
CA CYS A 200 -10.65 3.47 1.90
C CYS A 200 -11.47 3.05 0.67
N GLU A 201 -11.72 1.75 0.52
CA GLU A 201 -12.72 1.22 -0.40
C GLU A 201 -14.09 1.83 -0.11
N THR A 202 -14.85 2.12 -1.17
CA THR A 202 -16.18 2.74 -1.09
C THR A 202 -17.01 2.27 -2.27
N VAL A 203 -18.29 1.96 -2.03
CA VAL A 203 -19.24 1.55 -3.08
C VAL A 203 -19.56 2.73 -3.98
N VAL A 204 -19.57 2.48 -5.29
CA VAL A 204 -19.97 3.39 -6.35
C VAL A 204 -21.40 3.05 -6.76
N LEU A 205 -22.29 4.04 -6.73
CA LEU A 205 -23.72 3.88 -7.02
C LEU A 205 -24.11 4.41 -8.40
N ASP A 206 -23.36 5.38 -8.94
CA ASP A 206 -23.54 5.98 -10.27
C ASP A 206 -22.26 6.70 -10.73
N GLY A 207 -22.04 6.75 -12.04
CA GLY A 207 -20.83 7.27 -12.72
C GLY A 207 -19.68 6.26 -12.88
N GLU A 208 -18.72 6.57 -13.75
CA GLU A 208 -17.58 5.70 -14.08
C GLU A 208 -16.32 6.11 -13.26
N PRO A 209 -15.72 5.21 -12.44
CA PRO A 209 -14.49 5.54 -11.71
C PRO A 209 -13.23 5.55 -12.59
N ASP A 210 -12.32 6.48 -12.29
CA ASP A 210 -10.95 6.44 -12.80
C ASP A 210 -10.04 5.75 -11.78
N HIS A 211 -9.87 4.44 -11.92
CA HIS A 211 -9.13 3.60 -10.99
C HIS A 211 -7.62 3.87 -11.02
N ARG A 212 -7.08 4.33 -9.88
CA ARG A 212 -5.66 4.68 -9.71
C ARG A 212 -4.98 3.86 -8.59
N ASP A 213 -5.68 2.89 -8.03
CA ASP A 213 -5.18 1.99 -6.99
C ASP A 213 -4.44 0.77 -7.57
N SER A 214 -3.85 -0.02 -6.67
CA SER A 214 -3.18 -1.30 -6.95
C SER A 214 -3.84 -2.47 -6.17
N VAL A 215 -5.12 -2.32 -5.81
CA VAL A 215 -5.85 -3.27 -4.95
C VAL A 215 -6.88 -4.06 -5.76
N LEU A 216 -7.66 -3.36 -6.58
CA LEU A 216 -8.70 -3.99 -7.39
C LEU A 216 -8.07 -4.68 -8.61
N SER A 217 -8.53 -5.88 -8.92
CA SER A 217 -8.22 -6.61 -10.15
C SER A 217 -8.78 -5.91 -11.39
N GLU A 218 -8.35 -6.31 -12.58
CA GLU A 218 -8.89 -5.77 -13.84
C GLU A 218 -10.41 -6.01 -13.98
N ALA A 219 -10.90 -7.16 -13.53
CA ALA A 219 -12.33 -7.49 -13.55
C ALA A 219 -13.14 -6.60 -12.60
N GLU A 220 -12.65 -6.34 -11.37
CA GLU A 220 -13.31 -5.45 -10.41
C GLU A 220 -13.30 -3.98 -10.87
N ARG A 221 -12.24 -3.55 -11.56
CA ARG A 221 -12.18 -2.22 -12.20
C ARG A 221 -13.12 -2.09 -13.40
N ALA A 222 -13.38 -3.17 -14.12
CA ALA A 222 -14.30 -3.20 -15.25
C ALA A 222 -15.78 -3.24 -14.80
N ASP A 223 -16.06 -3.85 -13.65
CA ASP A 223 -17.37 -3.81 -12.98
C ASP A 223 -17.68 -2.40 -12.42
N GLY A 224 -16.68 -1.78 -11.79
CA GLY A 224 -16.75 -0.38 -11.35
C GLY A 224 -17.57 -0.15 -10.07
N GLY A 225 -18.15 -1.18 -9.45
CA GLY A 225 -18.99 -1.05 -8.24
C GLY A 225 -18.26 -0.59 -6.97
N PHE A 226 -16.92 -0.53 -6.97
CA PHE A 226 -16.10 -0.10 -5.83
C PHE A 226 -14.94 0.79 -6.27
N MET A 227 -14.50 1.73 -5.43
CA MET A 227 -13.29 2.51 -5.70
C MET A 227 -12.48 2.85 -4.43
N MET A 228 -11.18 3.08 -4.60
CA MET A 228 -10.28 3.53 -3.53
C MET A 228 -10.21 5.06 -3.50
N ILE A 229 -11.05 5.69 -2.67
CA ILE A 229 -11.28 7.15 -2.70
C ILE A 229 -10.06 8.01 -2.32
N CYS A 230 -8.96 7.42 -1.84
CA CYS A 230 -7.71 8.14 -1.57
C CYS A 230 -6.92 8.52 -2.83
N VAL A 231 -7.04 7.76 -3.92
CA VAL A 231 -6.27 7.98 -5.16
C VAL A 231 -7.15 8.04 -6.43
N SER A 232 -8.22 7.25 -6.49
CA SER A 232 -9.08 7.15 -7.68
C SER A 232 -9.96 8.40 -7.86
N ARG A 233 -10.36 8.67 -9.12
CA ARG A 233 -11.15 9.86 -9.51
C ARG A 233 -12.43 9.45 -10.26
N ALA A 234 -13.09 10.40 -10.92
CA ALA A 234 -14.19 10.15 -11.86
C ALA A 234 -13.69 10.21 -13.32
N ARG A 235 -14.34 9.43 -14.19
CA ARG A 235 -14.32 9.60 -15.63
C ARG A 235 -15.59 10.34 -16.04
N GLY A 236 -15.47 11.67 -16.11
CA GLY A 236 -16.59 12.57 -16.34
C GLY A 236 -16.89 13.47 -15.12
N PRO A 237 -18.02 14.20 -15.15
CA PRO A 237 -18.24 15.33 -14.25
C PRO A 237 -18.75 14.95 -12.86
N ARG A 238 -19.27 13.74 -12.65
CA ARG A 238 -19.94 13.33 -11.39
C ARG A 238 -19.73 11.85 -11.06
N LEU A 239 -19.65 11.55 -9.77
CA LEU A 239 -19.83 10.21 -9.16
C LEU A 239 -20.87 10.28 -8.04
N VAL A 240 -21.53 9.16 -7.75
CA VAL A 240 -22.36 8.97 -6.55
C VAL A 240 -21.78 7.82 -5.73
N LEU A 241 -21.52 8.05 -4.44
CA LEU A 241 -20.90 7.10 -3.52
C LEU A 241 -21.81 6.80 -2.33
N GLU A 242 -21.69 5.60 -1.78
CA GLU A 242 -22.40 5.18 -0.56
C GLU A 242 -21.76 5.75 0.72
N LEU A 243 -21.88 7.07 0.91
CA LEU A 243 -21.27 7.84 2.02
C LEU A 243 -22.21 8.87 2.67
#